data_AF-A0A0Q8CVF3-F1
#
_entry.id   AF-A0A0Q8CVF3-F1
#
_cell.length_a   1.000
_cell.length_b   1.000
_cell.length_c   1.000
_cell.angle_alpha   90.00
_cell.angle_beta   90.00
_cell.angle_gamma   90.00
#
_symmetry.space_group_name_H-M   'P 1'
#
loop_
_entity.id
_entity.type
_entity.pdbx_description
1 polymer ?
#
loop_
_entity_poly.entity_id
_entity_poly.type
_entity_poly.pdbx_seq_one_letter_code
_entity_poly.pdbx_strand_id
1 'polypeptide(L)'
;MLNDRLSEISVMRDSGLLDLDYLARTLGLDRNGAAGVPLEFLYLENKKYWTAATSALFDGRHYLEENVDIRGADMNPLLHYIRHGFFEGRSPTMLLDIDFVLDQIDPDRQAREADARGRYPIFERYSGLRELLLTTDANPSPFFENAVFRADMKGRACEAVGVPIEQYLNAGGRWGNEYLECSSFASMPYYMRVNADLEAANVIPLIHFVQYGLSESRRFSPDERVSQAFLRNSAHLFGNEGYKDLRGFLAGTRGTGSIAGPAWPTPYAQASIPSLRHEARKEARAAFIGVVLYENSNEEVERLKASIQNELAISNGYDIDWACYVNDAANESRYRKILGDRLILDRNRENIGFGRAHNALMRRCFDLDRLYIGANPDGYFTPGCVKALVDFSDHYQGQALIEAATAPIDHPKWHDPVRLDTSWVSGACFAMSRKIWQQIGGFDEKIHMYCEDVDLSWRVKLIGGLLKVCPTARFVHDVTPRFSAAKDEAK
;
A
#
# COMPACT_ATOMS: atom_id res chain seq x y z
N MET A 1 -6.36 -20.20 45.56
CA MET A 1 -5.48 -19.02 45.40
C MET A 1 -4.09 -19.41 44.91
N LEU A 2 -3.22 -20.08 45.70
CA LEU A 2 -1.88 -20.45 45.22
C LEU A 2 -1.89 -21.43 44.02
N ASN A 3 -2.76 -22.44 44.04
CA ASN A 3 -2.91 -23.37 42.90
C ASN A 3 -3.43 -22.67 41.63
N ASP A 4 -4.31 -21.68 41.78
CA ASP A 4 -4.85 -20.92 40.65
C ASP A 4 -3.74 -20.04 40.03
N ARG A 5 -2.91 -19.41 40.85
CA ARG A 5 -1.74 -18.64 40.40
C ARG A 5 -0.70 -19.51 39.70
N LEU A 6 -0.42 -20.69 40.24
CA LEU A 6 0.49 -21.65 39.59
C LEU A 6 -0.05 -22.10 38.22
N SER A 7 -1.37 -22.27 38.10
CA SER A 7 -2.02 -22.56 36.82
C SER A 7 -1.89 -21.39 35.83
N GLU A 8 -2.11 -20.16 36.28
CA GLU A 8 -1.95 -18.94 35.45
C GLU A 8 -0.51 -18.78 34.94
N ILE A 9 0.48 -19.04 35.79
CA ILE A 9 1.90 -19.01 35.41
C ILE A 9 2.22 -20.12 34.41
N SER A 10 1.66 -21.32 34.57
CA SER A 10 1.82 -22.39 33.57
C SER A 10 1.30 -21.93 32.23
N VAL A 11 0.07 -21.40 32.17
CA VAL A 11 -0.53 -20.89 30.92
C VAL A 11 0.33 -19.81 30.26
N MET A 12 0.89 -18.89 31.05
CA MET A 12 1.80 -17.86 30.53
C MET A 12 3.08 -18.46 29.94
N ARG A 13 3.69 -19.44 30.60
CA ARG A 13 4.89 -20.13 30.09
C ARG A 13 4.60 -20.95 28.84
N ASP A 14 3.52 -21.74 28.88
CA ASP A 14 3.11 -22.64 27.81
C ASP A 14 2.73 -21.87 26.53
N SER A 15 2.27 -20.61 26.66
CA SER A 15 1.99 -19.75 25.52
C SER A 15 3.22 -19.38 24.67
N GLY A 16 4.42 -19.48 25.24
CA GLY A 16 5.66 -19.00 24.62
C GLY A 16 5.78 -17.47 24.54
N LEU A 17 4.87 -16.71 25.14
CA LEU A 17 4.89 -15.23 25.15
C LEU A 17 5.49 -14.65 26.44
N LEU A 18 5.88 -15.50 27.39
CA LEU A 18 6.63 -15.16 28.59
C LEU A 18 8.07 -15.67 28.48
N ASP A 19 8.97 -14.80 28.08
CA ASP A 19 10.43 -15.02 28.12
C ASP A 19 11.00 -14.30 29.36
N LEU A 20 11.48 -15.09 30.32
CA LEU A 20 12.01 -14.55 31.58
C LEU A 20 13.31 -13.74 31.38
N ASP A 21 14.13 -14.06 30.39
CA ASP A 21 15.33 -13.27 30.06
C ASP A 21 14.96 -11.94 29.41
N TYR A 22 13.93 -11.97 28.56
CA TYR A 22 13.38 -10.75 27.98
C TYR A 22 12.77 -9.84 29.05
N LEU A 23 11.88 -10.38 29.88
CA LEU A 23 11.21 -9.67 30.96
C LEU A 23 12.21 -9.10 31.98
N ALA A 24 13.23 -9.88 32.37
CA ALA A 24 14.30 -9.42 33.26
C ALA A 24 14.99 -8.17 32.71
N ARG A 25 15.38 -8.20 31.42
CA ARG A 25 16.00 -7.06 30.73
C ARG A 25 15.07 -5.84 30.67
N THR A 26 13.79 -6.05 30.33
CA THR A 26 12.80 -4.97 30.27
C THR A 26 12.56 -4.31 31.63
N LEU A 27 12.58 -5.11 32.71
CA LEU A 27 12.38 -4.60 34.07
C LEU A 27 13.67 -4.05 34.72
N GLY A 28 14.84 -4.31 34.14
CA GLY A 28 16.12 -4.00 34.76
C GLY A 28 16.37 -4.82 36.03
N LEU A 29 15.90 -6.07 36.08
CA LEU A 29 16.01 -6.99 37.21
C LEU A 29 16.82 -8.25 36.83
N ASP A 30 17.31 -8.99 37.83
CA ASP A 30 17.86 -10.33 37.63
C ASP A 30 16.73 -11.37 37.47
N ARG A 31 17.02 -12.53 36.85
CA ARG A 31 16.11 -13.67 36.72
C ARG A 31 15.59 -14.18 38.06
N ASN A 32 16.38 -14.05 39.12
CA ASN A 32 15.99 -14.39 40.49
C ASN A 32 14.99 -13.37 41.10
N GLY A 33 14.64 -12.32 40.35
CA GLY A 33 13.67 -11.29 40.68
C GLY A 33 14.18 -10.25 41.68
N ALA A 34 13.24 -9.46 42.22
CA ALA A 34 13.49 -8.55 43.33
C ALA A 34 13.13 -9.25 44.65
N ALA A 35 14.07 -9.28 45.60
CA ALA A 35 13.86 -9.83 46.95
C ALA A 35 13.43 -11.32 47.01
N GLY A 36 13.86 -12.14 46.04
CA GLY A 36 13.64 -13.61 46.04
C GLY A 36 12.27 -14.07 45.53
N VAL A 37 11.47 -13.17 44.95
CA VAL A 37 10.20 -13.51 44.28
C VAL A 37 10.47 -13.74 42.79
N PRO A 38 10.09 -14.89 42.21
CA PRO A 38 10.29 -15.14 40.78
C PRO A 38 9.62 -14.08 39.89
N LEU A 39 10.26 -13.72 38.77
CA LEU A 39 9.81 -12.63 37.89
C LEU A 39 8.39 -12.82 37.36
N GLU A 40 7.99 -14.04 37.05
CA GLU A 40 6.63 -14.35 36.58
C GLU A 40 5.56 -14.10 37.65
N PHE A 41 5.86 -14.34 38.93
CA PHE A 41 4.97 -13.99 40.03
C PHE A 41 4.91 -12.47 40.23
N LEU A 42 6.05 -11.78 40.13
CA LEU A 42 6.10 -10.32 40.19
C LEU A 42 5.22 -9.72 39.07
N TYR A 43 5.38 -10.19 37.84
CA TYR A 43 4.58 -9.72 36.71
C TYR A 43 3.10 -10.06 36.87
N LEU A 44 2.76 -11.29 37.29
CA LEU A 44 1.36 -11.71 37.44
C LEU A 44 0.62 -10.85 38.47
N GLU A 45 1.22 -10.64 39.65
CA GLU A 45 0.52 -10.05 40.80
C GLU A 45 0.63 -8.52 40.89
N ASN A 46 1.66 -7.92 40.30
CA ASN A 46 1.92 -6.50 40.49
C ASN A 46 1.70 -5.70 39.20
N LYS A 47 0.61 -4.94 39.19
CA LYS A 47 0.19 -4.07 38.08
C LYS A 47 1.27 -3.11 37.60
N LYS A 48 2.21 -2.72 38.48
CA LYS A 48 3.37 -1.89 38.12
C LYS A 48 4.16 -2.49 36.96
N TYR A 49 4.20 -3.82 36.85
CA TYR A 49 4.98 -4.52 35.84
C TYR A 49 4.18 -4.90 34.60
N TRP A 50 2.85 -4.70 34.59
CA TRP A 50 1.99 -5.10 33.47
C TRP A 50 2.29 -4.35 32.17
N THR A 51 2.91 -3.16 32.24
CA THR A 51 3.36 -2.43 31.05
C THR A 51 4.69 -2.96 30.48
N ALA A 52 5.33 -3.95 31.12
CA ALA A 52 6.55 -4.52 30.60
C ALA A 52 6.26 -5.45 29.42
N ALA A 53 7.12 -5.39 28.41
CA ALA A 53 7.21 -6.43 27.40
C ALA A 53 7.72 -7.73 28.04
N THR A 54 7.00 -8.82 27.77
CA THR A 54 7.29 -10.15 28.33
C THR A 54 8.01 -11.04 27.34
N SER A 55 7.99 -10.69 26.05
CA SER A 55 8.72 -11.33 24.97
C SER A 55 8.80 -10.37 23.78
N ALA A 56 9.52 -10.77 22.74
CA ALA A 56 9.52 -10.06 21.46
C ALA A 56 8.13 -9.97 20.80
N LEU A 57 7.21 -10.88 21.15
CA LEU A 57 5.88 -10.99 20.55
C LEU A 57 4.78 -10.35 21.41
N PHE A 58 5.09 -9.82 22.60
CA PHE A 58 4.11 -9.19 23.48
C PHE A 58 4.67 -8.01 24.27
N ASP A 59 4.10 -6.83 24.05
CA ASP A 59 4.42 -5.59 24.78
C ASP A 59 3.19 -5.13 25.58
N GLY A 60 3.28 -5.25 26.91
CA GLY A 60 2.18 -4.89 27.80
C GLY A 60 1.82 -3.40 27.78
N ARG A 61 2.77 -2.49 27.52
CA ARG A 61 2.47 -1.06 27.38
C ARG A 61 1.62 -0.82 26.14
N HIS A 62 2.10 -1.33 25.01
CA HIS A 62 1.38 -1.22 23.74
C HIS A 62 -0.02 -1.84 23.84
N TYR A 63 -0.11 -3.06 24.39
CA TYR A 63 -1.38 -3.77 24.52
C TYR A 63 -2.40 -2.99 25.36
N LEU A 64 -1.98 -2.40 26.48
CA LEU A 64 -2.87 -1.61 27.35
C LEU A 64 -3.23 -0.23 26.76
N GLU A 65 -2.38 0.33 25.90
CA GLU A 65 -2.66 1.59 25.20
C GLU A 65 -3.68 1.42 24.09
N GLU A 66 -3.65 0.30 23.36
CA GLU A 66 -4.63 -0.03 22.32
C GLU A 66 -5.95 -0.56 22.91
N ASN A 67 -5.88 -1.30 24.01
CA ASN A 67 -7.04 -1.98 24.59
C ASN A 67 -7.48 -1.27 25.88
N VAL A 68 -8.06 -0.08 25.71
CA VAL A 68 -8.49 0.80 26.82
C VAL A 68 -9.53 0.12 27.73
N ASP A 69 -10.34 -0.77 27.17
CA ASP A 69 -11.29 -1.63 27.89
C ASP A 69 -10.58 -2.54 28.91
N ILE A 70 -9.38 -3.03 28.57
CA ILE A 70 -8.57 -3.88 29.46
C ILE A 70 -7.84 -3.06 30.51
N ARG A 71 -7.36 -1.86 30.14
CA ARG A 71 -6.68 -0.94 31.07
C ARG A 71 -7.55 -0.59 32.29
N GLY A 72 -8.86 -0.49 32.10
CA GLY A 72 -9.82 -0.23 33.17
C GLY A 72 -10.30 -1.46 33.95
N ALA A 73 -10.08 -2.67 33.43
CA ALA A 73 -10.71 -3.91 33.92
C ALA A 73 -9.90 -4.67 34.98
N ASP A 74 -8.76 -4.14 35.41
CA ASP A 74 -7.87 -4.77 36.39
C ASP A 74 -7.42 -6.19 36.04
N MET A 75 -7.15 -6.42 34.75
CA MET A 75 -6.70 -7.71 34.23
C MET A 75 -5.23 -7.66 33.82
N ASN A 76 -4.49 -8.71 34.16
CA ASN A 76 -3.13 -8.88 33.66
C ASN A 76 -3.15 -8.97 32.12
N PRO A 77 -2.44 -8.09 31.39
CA PRO A 77 -2.61 -7.94 29.96
C PRO A 77 -2.12 -9.16 29.17
N LEU A 78 -1.01 -9.79 29.59
CA LEU A 78 -0.53 -11.01 28.93
C LEU A 78 -1.51 -12.17 29.14
N LEU A 79 -2.00 -12.36 30.36
CA LEU A 79 -2.96 -13.42 30.66
C LEU A 79 -4.29 -13.21 29.91
N HIS A 80 -4.75 -11.96 29.82
CA HIS A 80 -5.90 -11.59 29.01
C HIS A 80 -5.66 -11.92 27.53
N TYR A 81 -4.51 -11.53 26.98
CA TYR A 81 -4.19 -11.79 25.58
C TYR A 81 -4.20 -13.29 25.26
N ILE A 82 -3.57 -14.11 26.09
CA ILE A 82 -3.50 -15.56 25.89
C ILE A 82 -4.90 -16.20 25.94
N ARG A 83 -5.75 -15.78 26.87
CA ARG A 83 -7.09 -16.39 27.07
C ARG A 83 -8.15 -15.86 26.10
N HIS A 84 -8.02 -14.60 25.69
CA HIS A 84 -9.08 -13.87 24.98
C HIS A 84 -8.51 -13.09 23.80
N GLY A 85 -7.54 -12.22 24.05
CA GLY A 85 -7.10 -11.24 23.06
C GLY A 85 -6.59 -11.82 21.74
N PHE A 86 -5.89 -12.95 21.77
CA PHE A 86 -5.47 -13.65 20.55
C PHE A 86 -6.68 -14.09 19.71
N PHE A 87 -7.68 -14.71 20.36
CA PHE A 87 -8.90 -15.17 19.69
C PHE A 87 -9.78 -14.01 19.23
N GLU A 88 -9.72 -12.87 19.91
CA GLU A 88 -10.40 -11.62 19.54
C GLU A 88 -9.68 -10.83 18.44
N GLY A 89 -8.52 -11.29 17.97
CA GLY A 89 -7.76 -10.63 16.91
C GLY A 89 -7.03 -9.36 17.35
N ARG A 90 -6.72 -9.20 18.64
CA ARG A 90 -6.05 -8.00 19.16
C ARG A 90 -4.54 -8.03 18.86
N SER A 91 -3.96 -6.92 18.44
CA SER A 91 -2.51 -6.83 18.20
C SER A 91 -1.70 -6.75 19.51
N PRO A 92 -0.72 -7.64 19.74
CA PRO A 92 0.01 -7.76 21.02
C PRO A 92 1.25 -6.87 21.14
N THR A 93 1.76 -6.35 20.02
CA THR A 93 2.94 -5.49 19.97
C THR A 93 2.90 -4.64 18.70
N MET A 94 3.64 -3.55 18.72
CA MET A 94 3.72 -2.58 17.62
C MET A 94 4.09 -3.22 16.27
N LEU A 95 5.01 -4.19 16.25
CA LEU A 95 5.48 -4.79 15.00
C LEU A 95 4.69 -6.03 14.55
N LEU A 96 3.57 -6.31 15.21
CA LEU A 96 2.71 -7.45 14.92
C LEU A 96 1.26 -7.01 14.79
N ASP A 97 0.76 -7.06 13.56
CA ASP A 97 -0.60 -6.69 13.22
C ASP A 97 -1.41 -7.94 12.89
N ILE A 98 -2.38 -8.27 13.75
CA ILE A 98 -3.15 -9.50 13.63
C ILE A 98 -4.08 -9.47 12.42
N ASP A 99 -4.58 -8.31 12.03
CA ASP A 99 -5.42 -8.18 10.84
C ASP A 99 -4.60 -8.44 9.56
N PHE A 100 -3.36 -7.96 9.50
CA PHE A 100 -2.42 -8.26 8.41
C PHE A 100 -2.04 -9.75 8.36
N VAL A 101 -1.90 -10.39 9.52
CA VAL A 101 -1.68 -11.85 9.60
C VAL A 101 -2.92 -12.60 9.09
N LEU A 102 -4.13 -12.17 9.48
CA LEU A 102 -5.40 -12.76 9.05
C LEU A 102 -5.57 -12.70 7.53
N ASP A 103 -5.27 -11.56 6.91
CA ASP A 103 -5.40 -11.38 5.46
C ASP A 103 -4.50 -12.35 4.66
N GLN A 104 -3.40 -12.83 5.25
CA GLN A 104 -2.50 -13.80 4.62
C GLN A 104 -2.98 -15.25 4.77
N ILE A 105 -3.60 -15.59 5.90
CA ILE A 105 -3.97 -16.97 6.24
C ILE A 105 -5.44 -17.29 5.92
N ASP A 106 -6.27 -16.26 5.73
CA ASP A 106 -7.68 -16.34 5.36
C ASP A 106 -8.07 -15.24 4.35
N PRO A 107 -7.49 -15.25 3.14
CA PRO A 107 -7.68 -14.20 2.14
C PRO A 107 -9.12 -14.12 1.60
N ASP A 108 -9.87 -15.22 1.70
CA ASP A 108 -11.26 -15.32 1.27
C ASP A 108 -12.25 -14.89 2.36
N ARG A 109 -11.82 -14.15 3.40
CA ARG A 109 -12.69 -13.61 4.46
C ARG A 109 -13.70 -12.59 3.90
N GLN A 110 -14.71 -13.05 3.17
CA GLN A 110 -15.93 -12.29 2.91
C GLN A 110 -16.74 -12.29 4.21
N ALA A 111 -16.54 -11.28 5.06
CA ALA A 111 -17.39 -10.99 6.22
C ALA A 111 -17.94 -12.24 6.93
N ARG A 112 -17.06 -13.12 7.42
CA ARG A 112 -17.40 -13.86 8.64
C ARG A 112 -16.93 -12.99 9.78
N GLU A 113 -17.83 -12.08 10.16
CA GLU A 113 -17.72 -11.27 11.37
C GLU A 113 -17.33 -12.19 12.53
N ALA A 114 -16.58 -11.64 13.48
CA ALA A 114 -16.26 -12.34 14.71
C ALA A 114 -17.52 -13.03 15.28
N ASP A 115 -17.35 -14.18 15.94
CA ASP A 115 -18.46 -14.93 16.50
C ASP A 115 -19.30 -14.05 17.47
N ALA A 116 -20.42 -14.56 17.97
CA ALA A 116 -21.26 -13.79 18.91
C ALA A 116 -20.52 -13.32 20.19
N ARG A 117 -19.28 -13.79 20.43
CA ARG A 117 -18.40 -13.40 21.53
C ARG A 117 -17.23 -12.51 21.07
N GLY A 118 -17.21 -12.07 19.82
CA GLY A 118 -16.13 -11.25 19.27
C GLY A 118 -14.86 -12.02 18.93
N ARG A 119 -14.91 -13.35 18.78
CA ARG A 119 -13.73 -14.18 18.46
C ARG A 119 -13.71 -14.64 17.01
N TYR A 120 -12.52 -14.75 16.43
CA TYR A 120 -12.31 -15.27 15.09
C TYR A 120 -12.13 -16.79 15.12
N PRO A 121 -13.06 -17.57 14.51
CA PRO A 121 -13.02 -19.04 14.59
C PRO A 121 -11.74 -19.66 14.00
N ILE A 122 -11.07 -18.98 13.08
CA ILE A 122 -9.80 -19.46 12.51
C ILE A 122 -8.70 -19.60 13.57
N PHE A 123 -8.69 -18.75 14.59
CA PHE A 123 -7.69 -18.81 15.65
C PHE A 123 -7.86 -20.00 16.59
N GLU A 124 -9.06 -20.59 16.67
CA GLU A 124 -9.28 -21.81 17.46
C GLU A 124 -8.50 -23.03 16.93
N ARG A 125 -7.94 -22.93 15.71
CA ARG A 125 -7.06 -23.96 15.13
C ARG A 125 -5.66 -23.96 15.71
N TYR A 126 -5.29 -22.91 16.43
CA TYR A 126 -3.94 -22.73 16.98
C TYR A 126 -4.04 -22.60 18.51
N SER A 127 -3.09 -23.21 19.20
CA SER A 127 -2.93 -23.07 20.66
C SER A 127 -2.53 -21.64 21.08
N GLY A 128 -1.98 -20.86 20.16
CA GLY A 128 -1.69 -19.44 20.38
C GLY A 128 -0.90 -18.81 19.23
N LEU A 129 -0.55 -17.54 19.42
CA LEU A 129 0.15 -16.71 18.44
C LEU A 129 1.44 -17.33 17.91
N ARG A 130 2.26 -17.89 18.80
CA ARG A 130 3.57 -18.42 18.41
C ARG A 130 3.43 -19.63 17.48
N GLU A 131 2.49 -20.52 17.76
CA GLU A 131 2.19 -21.65 16.87
C GLU A 131 1.62 -21.17 15.54
N LEU A 132 0.70 -20.19 15.55
CA LEU A 132 0.16 -19.58 14.35
C LEU A 132 1.28 -19.09 13.42
N LEU A 133 2.19 -18.27 13.94
CA LEU A 133 3.29 -17.70 13.13
C LEU A 133 4.25 -18.78 12.62
N LEU A 134 4.55 -19.79 13.44
CA LEU A 134 5.43 -20.89 13.04
C LEU A 134 4.82 -21.78 11.94
N THR A 135 3.51 -22.02 12.00
CA THR A 135 2.83 -22.98 11.10
C THR A 135 2.36 -22.35 9.81
N THR A 136 2.02 -21.06 9.81
CA THR A 136 1.50 -20.36 8.63
C THR A 136 2.56 -19.60 7.84
N ASP A 137 3.70 -19.31 8.47
CA ASP A 137 4.75 -18.46 7.92
C ASP A 137 4.27 -17.04 7.53
N ALA A 138 3.15 -16.59 8.10
CA ALA A 138 2.62 -15.26 7.84
C ALA A 138 3.61 -14.18 8.29
N ASN A 139 3.76 -13.14 7.49
CA ASN A 139 4.51 -11.95 7.85
C ASN A 139 3.76 -11.24 9.00
N PRO A 140 4.45 -10.84 10.08
CA PRO A 140 3.80 -10.29 11.26
C PRO A 140 3.29 -8.86 11.06
N SER A 141 3.87 -8.10 10.13
CA SER A 141 3.43 -6.75 9.76
C SER A 141 3.99 -6.39 8.38
N PRO A 142 3.54 -5.29 7.75
CA PRO A 142 4.12 -4.82 6.49
C PRO A 142 5.60 -4.46 6.59
N PHE A 143 6.10 -4.23 7.81
CA PHE A 143 7.46 -3.77 8.06
C PHE A 143 8.47 -4.92 8.21
N PHE A 144 7.99 -6.18 8.28
CA PHE A 144 8.83 -7.36 8.49
C PHE A 144 8.42 -8.50 7.56
N GLU A 145 9.34 -8.96 6.73
CA GLU A 145 9.17 -10.05 5.79
C GLU A 145 10.00 -11.26 6.22
N ASN A 146 9.33 -12.37 6.55
CA ASN A 146 9.96 -13.63 6.95
C ASN A 146 10.94 -14.12 5.88
N ALA A 147 10.59 -13.97 4.60
CA ALA A 147 11.43 -14.37 3.48
C ALA A 147 12.74 -13.56 3.39
N VAL A 148 12.68 -12.24 3.59
CA VAL A 148 13.86 -11.36 3.56
C VAL A 148 14.79 -11.69 4.72
N PHE A 149 14.24 -11.80 5.93
CA PHE A 149 15.01 -12.16 7.11
C PHE A 149 15.71 -13.52 6.95
N ARG A 150 15.00 -14.55 6.49
CA ARG A 150 15.60 -15.87 6.27
C ARG A 150 16.65 -15.87 5.16
N ALA A 151 16.46 -15.09 4.10
CA ALA A 151 17.44 -14.95 3.05
C ALA A 151 18.75 -14.34 3.58
N ASP A 152 18.66 -13.32 4.43
CA ASP A 152 19.83 -12.70 5.06
C ASP A 152 20.49 -13.62 6.10
N MET A 153 19.71 -14.43 6.81
CA MET A 153 20.22 -15.43 7.74
C MET A 153 20.84 -16.66 7.04
N LYS A 154 20.64 -16.83 5.73
CA LYS A 154 21.12 -18.00 4.98
C LYS A 154 22.65 -18.04 4.95
N GLY A 155 23.22 -19.12 5.48
CA GLY A 155 24.67 -19.30 5.59
C GLY A 155 25.28 -18.79 6.90
N ARG A 156 24.46 -18.18 7.77
CA ARG A 156 24.82 -17.94 9.18
C ARG A 156 24.51 -19.20 9.98
N ALA A 157 25.38 -19.61 10.90
CA ALA A 157 25.18 -20.81 11.73
C ALA A 157 24.06 -20.55 12.76
N CYS A 158 22.79 -20.67 12.33
CA CYS A 158 21.63 -20.52 13.19
C CYS A 158 21.01 -21.90 13.46
N GLU A 159 21.04 -22.32 14.73
CA GLU A 159 20.61 -23.67 15.14
C GLU A 159 19.11 -23.80 15.48
N ALA A 160 18.31 -22.72 15.45
CA ALA A 160 16.93 -22.77 15.93
C ALA A 160 15.88 -22.52 14.84
N VAL A 161 14.98 -23.50 14.66
CA VAL A 161 13.66 -23.30 14.06
C VAL A 161 12.86 -22.42 15.02
N GLY A 162 12.52 -21.19 14.62
CA GLY A 162 11.85 -20.22 15.48
C GLY A 162 11.05 -19.19 14.68
N VAL A 163 10.33 -18.32 15.39
CA VAL A 163 9.57 -17.22 14.76
C VAL A 163 10.56 -16.15 14.27
N PRO A 164 10.58 -15.79 12.97
CA PRO A 164 11.58 -14.87 12.42
C PRO A 164 11.67 -13.51 13.13
N ILE A 165 10.54 -12.85 13.38
CA ILE A 165 10.54 -11.54 14.06
C ILE A 165 11.01 -11.63 15.52
N GLU A 166 10.71 -12.74 16.20
CA GLU A 166 11.22 -13.01 17.56
C GLU A 166 12.75 -13.12 17.54
N GLN A 167 13.31 -13.86 16.57
CA GLN A 167 14.76 -13.98 16.40
C GLN A 167 15.43 -12.64 16.11
N TYR A 168 14.86 -11.85 15.19
CA TYR A 168 15.37 -10.53 14.85
C TYR A 168 15.41 -9.60 16.07
N LEU A 169 14.30 -9.51 16.81
CA LEU A 169 14.19 -8.61 17.97
C LEU A 169 15.09 -9.06 19.12
N ASN A 170 15.18 -10.37 19.38
CA ASN A 170 16.04 -10.90 20.43
C ASN A 170 17.54 -10.69 20.15
N ALA A 171 17.93 -10.66 18.88
CA ALA A 171 19.28 -10.36 18.44
C ALA A 171 19.56 -8.85 18.33
N GLY A 172 18.60 -8.00 18.71
CA GLY A 172 18.74 -6.54 18.59
C GLY A 172 18.81 -6.06 17.13
N GLY A 173 18.28 -6.84 16.18
CA GLY A 173 18.41 -6.60 14.75
C GLY A 173 19.82 -6.79 14.20
N ARG A 174 20.69 -7.55 14.89
CA ARG A 174 22.08 -7.78 14.49
C ARG A 174 22.47 -9.26 14.50
N TRP A 175 23.53 -9.57 13.77
CA TRP A 175 24.27 -10.80 13.90
C TRP A 175 25.77 -10.49 13.93
N GLY A 176 26.39 -10.68 15.09
CA GLY A 176 27.73 -10.14 15.34
C GLY A 176 27.72 -8.61 15.22
N ASN A 177 28.59 -8.08 14.37
CA ASN A 177 28.70 -6.63 14.13
C ASN A 177 27.84 -6.12 12.96
N GLU A 178 27.12 -7.02 12.27
CA GLU A 178 26.31 -6.67 11.10
C GLU A 178 24.84 -6.52 11.50
N TYR A 179 24.17 -5.56 10.87
CA TYR A 179 22.72 -5.44 10.97
C TYR A 179 22.04 -6.45 10.05
N LEU A 180 20.94 -7.02 10.52
CA LEU A 180 20.14 -7.97 9.78
C LEU A 180 19.13 -7.25 8.89
N GLU A 181 18.93 -7.76 7.68
CA GLU A 181 17.82 -7.34 6.83
C GLU A 181 16.53 -8.05 7.24
N CYS A 182 15.42 -7.33 7.20
CA CYS A 182 14.10 -7.87 7.56
C CYS A 182 12.97 -7.30 6.71
N SER A 183 13.30 -6.39 5.80
CA SER A 183 12.34 -5.67 4.99
C SER A 183 12.93 -5.49 3.60
N SER A 184 12.11 -5.70 2.59
CA SER A 184 12.51 -5.43 1.22
C SER A 184 12.45 -3.93 0.90
N PHE A 185 11.59 -3.15 1.56
CA PHE A 185 11.41 -1.71 1.28
C PHE A 185 12.42 -0.82 2.03
N ALA A 186 12.90 -1.25 3.20
CA ALA A 186 13.86 -0.51 4.01
C ALA A 186 15.06 -1.38 4.39
N SER A 187 16.25 -0.92 4.01
CA SER A 187 17.50 -1.59 4.35
C SER A 187 17.93 -1.15 5.74
N MET A 188 17.88 -2.07 6.71
CA MET A 188 18.28 -1.80 8.10
C MET A 188 19.79 -1.49 8.23
N PRO A 189 20.70 -2.22 7.54
CA PRO A 189 22.11 -1.86 7.44
C PRO A 189 22.35 -0.48 6.84
N TYR A 190 21.61 -0.10 5.79
CA TYR A 190 21.73 1.25 5.24
C TYR A 190 21.23 2.28 6.26
N TYR A 191 20.05 2.06 6.82
CA TYR A 191 19.41 2.96 7.78
C TYR A 191 20.34 3.25 8.96
N MET A 192 20.97 2.24 9.54
CA MET A 192 21.93 2.45 10.64
C MET A 192 23.22 3.12 10.16
N ARG A 193 23.71 2.78 8.97
CA ARG A 193 24.94 3.39 8.41
C ARG A 193 24.81 4.89 8.18
N VAL A 194 23.66 5.38 7.73
CA VAL A 194 23.46 6.80 7.45
C VAL A 194 22.95 7.60 8.65
N ASN A 195 22.61 6.93 9.75
CA ASN A 195 22.14 7.55 10.99
C ASN A 195 23.04 7.15 12.17
N ALA A 196 24.25 7.74 12.20
CA ALA A 196 25.29 7.38 13.18
C ALA A 196 24.90 7.64 14.65
N ASP A 197 23.92 8.52 14.88
CA ASP A 197 23.32 8.75 16.20
C ASP A 197 22.61 7.52 16.76
N LEU A 198 22.05 6.67 15.89
CA LEU A 198 21.32 5.47 16.30
C LEU A 198 22.24 4.35 16.79
N GLU A 199 23.45 4.27 16.24
CA GLU A 199 24.48 3.33 16.69
C GLU A 199 24.84 3.58 18.17
N ALA A 200 25.04 4.86 18.54
CA ALA A 200 25.35 5.26 19.91
C ALA A 200 24.19 4.99 20.88
N ALA A 201 22.95 5.05 20.39
CA ALA A 201 21.75 4.78 21.17
C ALA A 201 21.43 3.27 21.30
N ASN A 202 22.17 2.39 20.61
CA ASN A 202 21.99 0.94 20.60
C ASN A 202 20.53 0.51 20.35
N VAL A 203 19.86 1.18 19.41
CA VAL A 203 18.46 0.90 19.08
C VAL A 203 18.32 -0.32 18.17
N ILE A 204 17.16 -0.96 18.23
CA ILE A 204 16.76 -1.96 17.23
C ILE A 204 16.33 -1.18 15.97
N PRO A 205 16.97 -1.40 14.80
CA PRO A 205 16.77 -0.57 13.62
C PRO A 205 15.31 -0.48 13.19
N LEU A 206 14.62 -1.63 13.10
CA LEU A 206 13.23 -1.69 12.68
C LEU A 206 12.28 -0.96 13.63
N ILE A 207 12.47 -1.11 14.94
CA ILE A 207 11.65 -0.42 15.95
C ILE A 207 11.83 1.08 15.81
N HIS A 208 13.08 1.56 15.77
CA HIS A 208 13.33 2.99 15.63
C HIS A 208 12.79 3.52 14.30
N PHE A 209 12.99 2.79 13.21
CA PHE A 209 12.52 3.18 11.90
C PHE A 209 11.00 3.42 11.90
N VAL A 210 10.24 2.48 12.46
CA VAL A 210 8.78 2.56 12.51
C VAL A 210 8.28 3.63 13.50
N GLN A 211 8.92 3.77 14.66
CA GLN A 211 8.49 4.73 15.69
C GLN A 211 8.85 6.18 15.35
N TYR A 212 10.04 6.41 14.82
CA TYR A 212 10.62 7.74 14.67
C TYR A 212 11.17 8.00 13.27
N GLY A 213 11.79 6.99 12.64
CA GLY A 213 12.50 7.18 11.37
C GLY A 213 11.62 7.72 10.25
N LEU A 214 10.37 7.26 10.18
CA LEU A 214 9.39 7.74 9.21
C LEU A 214 8.97 9.20 9.46
N SER A 215 8.61 9.55 10.71
CA SER A 215 8.16 10.91 11.05
C SER A 215 9.30 11.93 11.00
N GLU A 216 10.53 11.49 11.29
CA GLU A 216 11.75 12.29 11.17
C GLU A 216 12.27 12.39 9.72
N SER A 217 11.58 11.78 8.75
CA SER A 217 11.98 11.79 7.34
C SER A 217 13.39 11.24 7.09
N ARG A 218 13.82 10.27 7.91
CA ARG A 218 15.15 9.67 7.79
C ARG A 218 15.24 8.83 6.52
N ARG A 219 16.43 8.80 5.92
CA ARG A 219 16.69 7.90 4.78
C ARG A 219 16.86 6.47 5.25
N PHE A 220 16.18 5.56 4.58
CA PHE A 220 16.17 4.13 4.91
C PHE A 220 16.45 3.24 3.69
N SER A 221 16.72 3.85 2.53
CA SER A 221 17.12 3.16 1.31
C SER A 221 18.33 3.86 0.67
N PRO A 222 19.30 3.09 0.11
CA PRO A 222 20.38 3.63 -0.70
C PRO A 222 19.92 4.51 -1.86
N ASP A 223 18.77 4.20 -2.44
CA ASP A 223 18.13 5.06 -3.43
C ASP A 223 17.32 6.14 -2.71
N GLU A 224 17.80 7.37 -2.75
CA GLU A 224 17.12 8.54 -2.20
C GLU A 224 15.69 8.68 -2.70
N ARG A 225 15.43 8.30 -3.96
CA ARG A 225 14.11 8.40 -4.55
C ARG A 225 13.12 7.47 -3.88
N VAL A 226 13.56 6.32 -3.35
CA VAL A 226 12.72 5.38 -2.59
C VAL A 226 12.32 6.01 -1.26
N SER A 227 13.30 6.52 -0.50
CA SER A 227 13.03 7.18 0.79
C SER A 227 12.13 8.42 0.59
N GLN A 228 12.43 9.26 -0.40
CA GLN A 228 11.68 10.47 -0.71
C GLN A 228 10.30 10.20 -1.32
N ALA A 229 10.15 9.16 -2.15
CA ALA A 229 8.84 8.77 -2.68
C ALA A 229 7.96 8.24 -1.56
N PHE A 230 8.49 7.41 -0.66
CA PHE A 230 7.76 6.93 0.51
C PHE A 230 7.31 8.09 1.39
N LEU A 231 8.24 8.96 1.81
CA LEU A 231 7.92 10.09 2.70
C LEU A 231 6.95 11.09 2.07
N ARG A 232 7.07 11.37 0.75
CA ARG A 232 6.12 12.23 0.02
C ARG A 232 4.74 11.58 -0.16
N ASN A 233 4.70 10.28 -0.45
CA ASN A 233 3.44 9.54 -0.55
C ASN A 233 2.78 9.36 0.83
N SER A 234 3.54 9.44 1.91
CA SER A 234 3.02 9.39 3.29
C SER A 234 2.79 10.78 3.89
N ALA A 235 3.20 11.87 3.22
CA ALA A 235 3.14 13.24 3.75
C ALA A 235 1.73 13.74 4.07
N HIS A 236 0.71 13.25 3.34
CA HIS A 236 -0.69 13.54 3.64
C HIS A 236 -1.24 12.73 4.81
N LEU A 237 -0.60 11.61 5.16
CA LEU A 237 -0.86 10.86 6.39
C LEU A 237 -0.30 11.67 7.57
N PHE A 238 0.94 12.14 7.49
CA PHE A 238 1.60 12.90 8.57
C PHE A 238 1.02 14.31 8.85
N GLY A 239 0.18 14.85 7.95
CA GLY A 239 -0.60 16.07 8.18
C GLY A 239 -1.86 15.86 9.04
N ASN A 240 -2.28 14.61 9.22
CA ASN A 240 -3.36 14.21 10.09
C ASN A 240 -2.75 13.61 11.37
N GLU A 241 -3.06 14.21 12.52
CA GLU A 241 -2.52 13.78 13.83
C GLU A 241 -2.65 12.27 14.05
N GLY A 242 -3.69 11.65 13.49
CA GLY A 242 -3.95 10.23 13.53
C GLY A 242 -3.19 9.37 12.52
N TYR A 243 -2.09 9.80 11.90
CA TYR A 243 -1.15 8.92 11.18
C TYR A 243 0.33 9.28 11.41
N LYS A 244 0.62 10.10 12.43
CA LYS A 244 1.99 10.52 12.79
C LYS A 244 2.81 9.42 13.46
N ASP A 245 2.15 8.39 13.95
CA ASP A 245 2.73 7.21 14.56
C ASP A 245 2.13 5.93 13.93
N LEU A 246 2.75 4.78 14.21
CA LEU A 246 2.28 3.49 13.68
C LEU A 246 0.83 3.20 14.08
N ARG A 247 0.43 3.63 15.29
CA ARG A 247 -0.93 3.49 15.81
C ARG A 247 -1.95 4.16 14.90
N GLY A 248 -1.67 5.40 14.52
CA GLY A 248 -2.48 6.13 13.58
C GLY A 248 -2.48 5.53 12.16
N PHE A 249 -1.30 5.08 11.72
CA PHE A 249 -1.13 4.39 10.44
C PHE A 249 -1.97 3.11 10.34
N LEU A 250 -1.94 2.26 11.37
CA LEU A 250 -2.71 1.01 11.41
C LEU A 250 -4.21 1.25 11.63
N ALA A 251 -4.59 2.19 12.49
CA ALA A 251 -6.00 2.56 12.71
C ALA A 251 -6.64 3.13 11.42
N GLY A 252 -5.90 3.97 10.69
CA GLY A 252 -6.37 4.54 9.43
C GLY A 252 -6.28 3.59 8.22
N THR A 253 -5.65 2.42 8.37
CA THR A 253 -5.59 1.32 7.38
C THR A 253 -6.39 0.08 7.82
N ARG A 254 -7.18 0.19 8.92
CA ARG A 254 -7.96 -0.92 9.52
C ARG A 254 -7.13 -2.17 9.84
N GLY A 255 -5.90 -2.02 10.34
CA GLY A 255 -5.05 -3.16 10.74
C GLY A 255 -4.55 -4.04 9.58
N THR A 256 -4.80 -3.65 8.33
CA THR A 256 -4.31 -4.41 7.18
C THR A 256 -2.87 -4.06 6.84
N GLY A 257 -2.32 -3.02 7.48
CA GLY A 257 -1.11 -2.34 7.01
C GLY A 257 -1.18 -1.85 5.55
N SER A 258 -2.36 -1.94 4.95
CA SER A 258 -2.67 -1.65 3.57
C SER A 258 -3.46 -0.35 3.59
N ILE A 259 -2.80 0.74 3.20
CA ILE A 259 -3.53 1.86 2.63
C ILE A 259 -4.28 1.27 1.43
N ALA A 260 -5.58 1.55 1.27
CA ALA A 260 -6.25 1.26 0.00
C ALA A 260 -5.38 1.87 -1.14
N GLY A 261 -4.69 0.99 -1.88
CA GLY A 261 -3.49 1.34 -2.64
C GLY A 261 -2.66 0.09 -2.95
N PRO A 262 -1.70 0.21 -3.88
CA PRO A 262 -1.15 -0.92 -4.62
C PRO A 262 -0.32 -1.87 -3.75
N ALA A 263 -0.24 -3.13 -4.18
CA ALA A 263 0.87 -4.01 -3.79
C ALA A 263 2.20 -3.29 -4.05
N TRP A 264 3.00 -3.12 -3.00
CA TRP A 264 4.15 -2.22 -2.99
C TRP A 264 5.31 -2.75 -3.85
N PRO A 265 6.00 -1.89 -4.63
CA PRO A 265 7.16 -2.31 -5.40
C PRO A 265 8.37 -2.48 -4.45
N THR A 266 8.81 -3.72 -4.28
CA THR A 266 10.06 -4.03 -3.59
C THR A 266 11.26 -3.73 -4.52
N PRO A 267 12.34 -3.09 -4.05
CA PRO A 267 13.61 -2.94 -4.77
C PRO A 267 14.25 -4.28 -5.19
N TYR A 268 13.89 -5.41 -4.55
CA TYR A 268 14.38 -6.74 -4.90
C TYR A 268 13.55 -7.46 -5.97
N ALA A 269 12.46 -6.86 -6.46
CA ALA A 269 11.78 -7.32 -7.66
C ALA A 269 12.58 -7.03 -8.95
N GLN A 270 13.80 -6.50 -8.89
CA GLN A 270 14.63 -6.37 -10.09
C GLN A 270 14.99 -7.74 -10.72
N ALA A 271 14.98 -8.82 -9.94
CA ALA A 271 15.22 -10.18 -10.46
C ALA A 271 13.93 -10.93 -10.83
N SER A 272 12.77 -10.47 -10.32
CA SER A 272 11.46 -11.12 -10.50
C SER A 272 10.54 -10.40 -11.47
N ILE A 273 10.81 -9.12 -11.76
CA ILE A 273 10.27 -8.43 -12.93
C ILE A 273 11.11 -8.96 -14.10
N PRO A 274 10.50 -9.64 -15.10
CA PRO A 274 11.20 -9.93 -16.34
C PRO A 274 11.83 -8.63 -16.78
N SER A 275 13.16 -8.60 -16.86
CA SER A 275 13.90 -7.38 -17.12
C SER A 275 13.20 -6.61 -18.24
N LEU A 276 12.55 -5.48 -17.91
CA LEU A 276 12.16 -4.46 -18.88
C LEU A 276 13.41 -3.71 -19.38
N ARG A 277 14.57 -4.38 -19.38
CA ARG A 277 15.58 -4.27 -20.42
C ARG A 277 15.11 -5.10 -21.62
N HIS A 278 13.91 -4.82 -22.12
CA HIS A 278 13.71 -5.06 -23.54
C HIS A 278 14.44 -3.91 -24.22
N GLU A 279 15.32 -4.22 -25.17
CA GLU A 279 15.72 -3.20 -26.14
C GLU A 279 14.40 -2.61 -26.66
N ALA A 280 14.15 -1.34 -26.35
CA ALA A 280 13.07 -0.61 -26.99
C ALA A 280 13.16 -0.95 -28.48
N ARG A 281 12.05 -1.33 -29.12
CA ARG A 281 12.05 -1.48 -30.57
C ARG A 281 12.74 -0.23 -31.13
N LYS A 282 13.66 -0.41 -32.09
CA LYS A 282 14.50 0.65 -32.67
C LYS A 282 13.71 1.83 -33.28
N GLU A 283 12.40 1.79 -33.29
CA GLU A 283 11.53 2.77 -33.93
C GLU A 283 10.82 3.63 -32.88
N ALA A 284 11.03 4.94 -32.97
CA ALA A 284 10.29 5.94 -32.21
C ALA A 284 8.78 5.73 -32.34
N ARG A 285 8.06 5.61 -31.22
CA ARG A 285 6.60 5.41 -31.21
C ARG A 285 5.86 6.67 -30.82
N ALA A 286 4.68 6.80 -31.42
CA ALA A 286 3.81 7.95 -31.26
C ALA A 286 2.65 7.65 -30.32
N ALA A 287 2.30 8.62 -29.47
CA ALA A 287 1.15 8.58 -28.59
C ALA A 287 0.23 9.79 -28.84
N PHE A 288 -1.04 9.65 -28.51
CA PHE A 288 -2.02 10.71 -28.53
C PHE A 288 -2.77 10.76 -27.19
N ILE A 289 -2.68 11.88 -26.48
CA ILE A 289 -3.40 12.08 -25.23
C ILE A 289 -4.75 12.74 -25.54
N GLY A 290 -5.84 12.07 -25.17
CA GLY A 290 -7.20 12.55 -25.30
C GLY A 290 -7.83 12.84 -23.94
N VAL A 291 -8.36 14.05 -23.75
CA VAL A 291 -9.02 14.47 -22.51
C VAL A 291 -10.41 15.00 -22.81
N VAL A 292 -11.39 14.72 -21.95
CA VAL A 292 -12.75 15.26 -22.07
C VAL A 292 -12.98 16.29 -20.98
N LEU A 293 -13.38 17.51 -21.35
CA LEU A 293 -13.63 18.63 -20.45
C LEU A 293 -15.13 18.81 -20.20
N TYR A 294 -15.51 19.03 -18.95
CA TYR A 294 -16.87 19.39 -18.53
C TYR A 294 -16.83 20.12 -17.18
N GLU A 295 -17.20 21.41 -17.18
CA GLU A 295 -17.24 22.28 -16.01
C GLU A 295 -15.93 22.37 -15.20
N ASN A 296 -14.80 21.96 -15.76
CA ASN A 296 -13.49 22.00 -15.12
C ASN A 296 -13.03 23.43 -14.81
N SER A 297 -12.33 23.59 -13.69
CA SER A 297 -11.76 24.87 -13.27
C SER A 297 -10.53 25.26 -14.13
N ASN A 298 -10.13 26.53 -14.09
CA ASN A 298 -8.91 26.95 -14.80
C ASN A 298 -7.67 26.27 -14.23
N GLU A 299 -7.62 26.11 -12.90
CA GLU A 299 -6.52 25.50 -12.17
C GLU A 299 -6.34 24.03 -12.54
N GLU A 300 -7.44 23.27 -12.65
CA GLU A 300 -7.42 21.87 -13.12
C GLU A 300 -6.82 21.78 -14.52
N VAL A 301 -7.33 22.61 -15.45
CA VAL A 301 -6.90 22.61 -16.85
C VAL A 301 -5.44 23.07 -17.01
N GLU A 302 -5.01 24.07 -16.26
CA GLU A 302 -3.63 24.54 -16.24
C GLU A 302 -2.67 23.48 -15.68
N ARG A 303 -3.05 22.81 -14.58
CA ARG A 303 -2.26 21.73 -13.97
C ARG A 303 -2.10 20.55 -14.94
N LEU A 304 -3.20 20.11 -15.56
CA LEU A 304 -3.16 19.06 -16.57
C LEU A 304 -2.25 19.47 -17.74
N LYS A 305 -2.44 20.66 -18.30
CA LYS A 305 -1.62 21.18 -19.41
C LYS A 305 -0.14 21.18 -19.06
N ALA A 306 0.22 21.68 -17.88
CA ALA A 306 1.60 21.71 -17.40
C ALA A 306 2.20 20.29 -17.32
N SER A 307 1.43 19.30 -16.86
CA SER A 307 1.89 17.91 -16.80
C SER A 307 2.12 17.29 -18.18
N ILE A 308 1.24 17.58 -19.16
CA ILE A 308 1.42 17.14 -20.56
C ILE A 308 2.66 17.80 -21.17
N GLN A 309 2.87 19.10 -20.90
CA GLN A 309 4.07 19.80 -21.36
C GLN A 309 5.36 19.22 -20.77
N ASN A 310 5.32 18.79 -19.51
CA ASN A 310 6.44 18.09 -18.90
C ASN A 310 6.71 16.74 -19.56
N GLU A 311 5.68 15.94 -19.85
CA GLU A 311 5.83 14.68 -20.60
C GLU A 311 6.45 14.91 -21.99
N LEU A 312 6.00 15.95 -22.70
CA LEU A 312 6.56 16.35 -24.00
C LEU A 312 8.04 16.74 -23.91
N ALA A 313 8.46 17.39 -22.82
CA ALA A 313 9.83 17.85 -22.64
C ALA A 313 10.82 16.70 -22.32
N ILE A 314 10.35 15.64 -21.67
CA ILE A 314 11.19 14.52 -21.20
C ILE A 314 11.05 13.26 -22.06
N SER A 315 10.28 13.33 -23.15
CA SER A 315 9.89 12.16 -23.93
C SER A 315 11.05 11.48 -24.68
N ASN A 316 12.22 12.12 -24.86
CA ASN A 316 13.45 11.51 -25.41
C ASN A 316 13.23 10.53 -26.57
N GLY A 317 12.59 11.00 -27.66
CA GLY A 317 12.40 10.24 -28.90
C GLY A 317 10.98 9.70 -29.14
N TYR A 318 10.00 10.03 -28.30
CA TYR A 318 8.59 9.66 -28.50
C TYR A 318 7.82 10.86 -29.05
N ASP A 319 7.00 10.62 -30.08
CA ASP A 319 6.16 11.64 -30.71
C ASP A 319 4.79 11.69 -30.01
N ILE A 320 4.61 12.62 -29.09
CA ILE A 320 3.37 12.75 -28.31
C ILE A 320 2.55 13.92 -28.88
N ASP A 321 1.33 13.65 -29.30
CA ASP A 321 0.32 14.66 -29.64
C ASP A 321 -0.82 14.63 -28.63
N TRP A 322 -1.66 15.67 -28.59
CA TRP A 322 -2.78 15.72 -27.65
C TRP A 322 -3.88 16.69 -28.06
N ALA A 323 -5.10 16.43 -27.59
CA ALA A 323 -6.25 17.31 -27.71
C ALA A 323 -7.27 17.10 -26.58
N CYS A 324 -8.09 18.11 -26.34
CA CYS A 324 -9.20 18.08 -25.41
C CYS A 324 -10.54 18.18 -26.17
N TYR A 325 -11.50 17.34 -25.83
CA TYR A 325 -12.88 17.43 -26.28
C TYR A 325 -13.70 18.25 -25.27
N VAL A 326 -14.48 19.22 -25.72
CA VAL A 326 -15.28 20.10 -24.83
C VAL A 326 -16.73 19.63 -24.84
N ASN A 327 -17.21 19.08 -23.71
CA ASN A 327 -18.59 18.62 -23.51
C ASN A 327 -19.52 19.71 -22.93
N ASP A 328 -19.02 20.93 -22.75
CA ASP A 328 -19.75 22.09 -22.21
C ASP A 328 -19.41 23.35 -23.01
N ALA A 329 -19.98 23.47 -24.20
CA ALA A 329 -19.63 24.50 -25.18
C ALA A 329 -19.72 25.97 -24.68
N ALA A 330 -20.41 26.23 -23.57
CA ALA A 330 -20.44 27.53 -22.91
C ALA A 330 -19.07 27.95 -22.33
N ASN A 331 -18.23 26.99 -21.93
CA ASN A 331 -16.91 27.23 -21.37
C ASN A 331 -15.78 27.23 -22.43
N GLU A 332 -16.10 27.02 -23.71
CA GLU A 332 -15.11 26.91 -24.79
C GLU A 332 -14.17 28.12 -24.84
N SER A 333 -14.70 29.35 -24.79
CA SER A 333 -13.87 30.56 -24.87
C SER A 333 -12.90 30.68 -23.69
N ARG A 334 -13.28 30.13 -22.53
CA ARG A 334 -12.42 30.08 -21.34
C ARG A 334 -11.30 29.07 -21.54
N TYR A 335 -11.65 27.85 -21.95
CA TYR A 335 -10.66 26.80 -22.23
C TYR A 335 -9.70 27.18 -23.36
N ARG A 336 -10.17 27.88 -24.40
CA ARG A 336 -9.34 28.29 -25.54
C ARG A 336 -8.24 29.27 -25.13
N LYS A 337 -8.46 30.12 -24.12
CA LYS A 337 -7.42 31.00 -23.57
C LYS A 337 -6.27 30.22 -22.94
N ILE A 338 -6.55 29.04 -22.37
CA ILE A 338 -5.56 28.20 -21.70
C ILE A 338 -4.92 27.20 -22.67
N LEU A 339 -5.74 26.50 -23.45
CA LEU A 339 -5.34 25.35 -24.28
C LEU A 339 -5.08 25.70 -25.76
N GLY A 340 -5.47 26.90 -26.21
CA GLY A 340 -5.32 27.33 -27.60
C GLY A 340 -6.12 26.47 -28.57
N ASP A 341 -5.49 26.06 -29.68
CA ASP A 341 -6.12 25.29 -30.75
C ASP A 341 -6.22 23.78 -30.45
N ARG A 342 -5.99 23.37 -29.20
CA ARG A 342 -6.04 21.97 -28.75
C ARG A 342 -7.46 21.48 -28.46
N LEU A 343 -8.48 22.24 -28.84
CA LEU A 343 -9.88 21.97 -28.51
C LEU A 343 -10.63 21.35 -29.69
N ILE A 344 -11.46 20.36 -29.38
CA ILE A 344 -12.41 19.72 -30.29
C ILE A 344 -13.80 19.86 -29.70
N LEU A 345 -14.78 20.14 -30.55
CA LEU A 345 -16.19 20.26 -30.17
C LEU A 345 -17.06 19.40 -31.07
N ASP A 346 -18.21 19.02 -30.53
CA ASP A 346 -19.28 18.45 -31.34
C ASP A 346 -19.81 19.46 -32.37
N ARG A 347 -20.27 18.95 -33.52
CA ARG A 347 -20.85 19.79 -34.58
C ARG A 347 -22.09 20.55 -34.11
N ASN A 348 -22.91 19.93 -33.27
CA ASN A 348 -24.10 20.52 -32.69
C ASN A 348 -23.81 21.22 -31.35
N ARG A 349 -22.55 21.17 -30.89
CA ARG A 349 -22.09 21.78 -29.63
C ARG A 349 -22.82 21.24 -28.39
N GLU A 350 -23.25 19.97 -28.45
CA GLU A 350 -23.96 19.28 -27.38
C GLU A 350 -23.00 18.50 -26.47
N ASN A 351 -23.44 18.22 -25.23
CA ASN A 351 -22.77 17.26 -24.37
C ASN A 351 -23.09 15.83 -24.83
N ILE A 352 -22.13 15.17 -25.47
CA ILE A 352 -22.31 13.81 -25.99
C ILE A 352 -21.92 12.72 -24.97
N GLY A 353 -21.45 13.10 -23.79
CA GLY A 353 -20.99 12.17 -22.75
C GLY A 353 -19.52 11.74 -22.89
N PHE A 354 -19.02 10.99 -21.92
CA PHE A 354 -17.60 10.63 -21.80
C PHE A 354 -17.14 9.70 -22.94
N GLY A 355 -17.84 8.57 -23.11
CA GLY A 355 -17.47 7.54 -24.08
C GLY A 355 -17.48 8.04 -25.53
N ARG A 356 -18.55 8.75 -25.94
CA ARG A 356 -18.65 9.31 -27.30
C ARG A 356 -17.59 10.37 -27.59
N ALA A 357 -17.28 11.23 -26.62
CA ALA A 357 -16.22 12.23 -26.75
C ALA A 357 -14.83 11.58 -26.90
N HIS A 358 -14.51 10.57 -26.08
CA HIS A 358 -13.27 9.81 -26.25
C HIS A 358 -13.24 9.01 -27.56
N ASN A 359 -14.36 8.46 -28.05
CA ASN A 359 -14.41 7.82 -29.37
C ASN A 359 -14.07 8.81 -30.50
N ALA A 360 -14.50 10.08 -30.41
CA ALA A 360 -14.12 11.11 -31.37
C ALA A 360 -12.60 11.40 -31.35
N LEU A 361 -12.00 11.47 -30.15
CA LEU A 361 -10.55 11.62 -29.97
C LEU A 361 -9.76 10.40 -30.50
N MET A 362 -10.24 9.18 -30.22
CA MET A 362 -9.64 7.94 -30.70
C MET A 362 -9.59 7.85 -32.23
N ARG A 363 -10.65 8.25 -32.93
CA ARG A 363 -10.68 8.26 -34.41
C ARG A 363 -9.51 9.11 -34.95
N ARG A 364 -9.33 10.32 -34.42
CA ARG A 364 -8.21 11.20 -34.78
C ARG A 364 -6.85 10.59 -34.44
N CYS A 365 -6.72 9.98 -33.27
CA CYS A 365 -5.49 9.30 -32.83
C CYS A 365 -5.09 8.18 -33.78
N PHE A 366 -6.03 7.29 -34.12
CA PHE A 366 -5.75 6.09 -34.90
C PHE A 366 -5.63 6.35 -36.40
N ASP A 367 -6.17 7.46 -36.91
CA ASP A 367 -5.85 7.96 -38.26
C ASP A 367 -4.36 8.33 -38.40
N LEU A 368 -3.71 8.70 -37.29
CA LEU A 368 -2.29 9.02 -37.22
C LEU A 368 -1.41 7.84 -36.73
N ASP A 369 -2.00 6.65 -36.62
CA ASP A 369 -1.35 5.41 -36.16
C ASP A 369 -0.64 5.52 -34.79
N ARG A 370 -1.26 6.22 -33.84
CA ARG A 370 -0.71 6.44 -32.48
C ARG A 370 -1.35 5.53 -31.44
N LEU A 371 -0.65 5.32 -30.32
CA LEU A 371 -1.28 4.77 -29.11
C LEU A 371 -2.21 5.82 -28.50
N TYR A 372 -3.45 5.46 -28.21
CA TYR A 372 -4.39 6.35 -27.56
C TYR A 372 -4.21 6.30 -26.05
N ILE A 373 -4.09 7.46 -25.39
CA ILE A 373 -4.07 7.60 -23.93
C ILE A 373 -5.23 8.51 -23.52
N GLY A 374 -6.29 7.95 -22.95
CA GLY A 374 -7.38 8.73 -22.36
C GLY A 374 -7.01 9.16 -20.94
N ALA A 375 -7.34 10.39 -20.56
CA ALA A 375 -7.15 10.87 -19.20
C ALA A 375 -8.25 11.83 -18.76
N ASN A 376 -8.56 11.81 -17.47
CA ASN A 376 -9.50 12.72 -16.83
C ASN A 376 -8.90 14.12 -16.66
N PRO A 377 -9.74 15.16 -16.75
CA PRO A 377 -9.28 16.55 -16.76
C PRO A 377 -8.88 17.10 -15.37
N ASP A 378 -9.37 16.49 -14.30
CA ASP A 378 -9.07 16.82 -12.90
C ASP A 378 -7.85 16.07 -12.37
N GLY A 379 -7.20 15.24 -13.18
CA GLY A 379 -5.92 14.60 -12.89
C GLY A 379 -4.72 15.24 -13.60
N TYR A 380 -3.53 14.68 -13.38
CA TYR A 380 -2.29 15.09 -14.05
C TYR A 380 -1.25 13.95 -14.13
N PHE A 381 -0.41 14.00 -15.16
CA PHE A 381 0.64 13.01 -15.39
C PHE A 381 1.86 13.26 -14.50
N THR A 382 2.43 12.20 -13.92
CA THR A 382 3.77 12.28 -13.32
C THR A 382 4.85 12.09 -14.40
N PRO A 383 6.09 12.60 -14.18
CA PRO A 383 7.18 12.47 -15.15
C PRO A 383 7.43 11.01 -15.58
N GLY A 384 7.33 10.74 -16.89
CA GLY A 384 7.57 9.44 -17.52
C GLY A 384 6.33 8.55 -17.62
N CYS A 385 5.17 9.02 -17.18
CA CYS A 385 3.93 8.25 -17.19
C CYS A 385 3.51 7.82 -18.61
N VAL A 386 3.51 8.75 -19.56
CA VAL A 386 3.11 8.49 -20.95
C VAL A 386 4.07 7.49 -21.59
N LYS A 387 5.37 7.68 -21.37
CA LYS A 387 6.40 6.75 -21.85
C LYS A 387 6.17 5.33 -21.33
N ALA A 388 5.89 5.20 -20.03
CA ALA A 388 5.63 3.90 -19.41
C ALA A 388 4.41 3.20 -20.03
N LEU A 389 3.32 3.94 -20.30
CA LEU A 389 2.14 3.39 -20.99
C LEU A 389 2.47 2.90 -22.41
N VAL A 390 3.28 3.66 -23.16
CA VAL A 390 3.72 3.26 -24.50
C VAL A 390 4.55 1.98 -24.44
N ASP A 391 5.57 1.94 -23.60
CA ASP A 391 6.47 0.79 -23.47
C ASP A 391 5.71 -0.47 -23.01
N PHE A 392 4.74 -0.29 -22.12
CA PHE A 392 3.94 -1.39 -21.60
C PHE A 392 2.94 -1.91 -22.64
N SER A 393 2.32 -1.03 -23.43
CA SER A 393 1.52 -1.43 -24.59
C SER A 393 2.35 -2.23 -25.60
N ASP A 394 3.59 -1.83 -25.84
CA ASP A 394 4.50 -2.54 -26.74
C ASP A 394 4.88 -3.92 -26.23
N HIS A 395 5.13 -4.05 -24.93
CA HIS A 395 5.38 -5.33 -24.28
C HIS A 395 4.24 -6.33 -24.55
N TYR A 396 2.99 -5.86 -24.44
CA TYR A 396 1.80 -6.66 -24.75
C TYR A 396 1.39 -6.63 -26.23
N GLN A 397 2.25 -6.11 -27.12
CA GLN A 397 2.02 -6.06 -28.57
C GLN A 397 0.67 -5.43 -28.94
N GLY A 398 0.23 -4.43 -28.18
CA GLY A 398 -1.05 -3.76 -28.34
C GLY A 398 -2.27 -4.64 -28.06
N GLN A 399 -2.14 -5.75 -27.34
CA GLN A 399 -3.26 -6.65 -26.99
C GLN A 399 -3.86 -6.35 -25.61
N ALA A 400 -3.26 -5.42 -24.86
CA ALA A 400 -3.74 -5.02 -23.55
C ALA A 400 -4.45 -3.66 -23.60
N LEU A 401 -5.62 -3.57 -22.96
CA LEU A 401 -6.16 -2.32 -22.44
C LEU A 401 -5.46 -2.08 -21.10
N ILE A 402 -4.81 -0.92 -20.98
CA ILE A 402 -3.88 -0.66 -19.90
C ILE A 402 -4.40 0.50 -19.08
N GLU A 403 -4.46 0.38 -17.76
CA GLU A 403 -4.64 1.52 -16.88
C GLU A 403 -3.32 2.01 -16.32
N ALA A 404 -3.18 3.32 -16.17
CA ALA A 404 -2.14 3.90 -15.33
C ALA A 404 -2.47 3.63 -13.86
N ALA A 405 -1.43 3.42 -13.04
CA ALA A 405 -1.58 3.45 -11.60
C ALA A 405 -2.03 4.85 -11.16
N THR A 406 -3.18 4.92 -10.51
CA THR A 406 -3.77 6.17 -10.04
C THR A 406 -3.23 6.55 -8.67
N ALA A 407 -2.97 7.83 -8.45
CA ALA A 407 -2.47 8.36 -7.19
C ALA A 407 -3.37 9.51 -6.71
N PRO A 408 -3.54 9.75 -5.39
CA PRO A 408 -2.94 9.00 -4.30
C PRO A 408 -3.62 7.65 -4.02
N ILE A 409 -4.85 7.47 -4.49
CA ILE A 409 -5.68 6.29 -4.24
C ILE A 409 -6.03 5.65 -5.57
N ASP A 410 -5.83 4.33 -5.67
CA ASP A 410 -6.30 3.55 -6.80
C ASP A 410 -7.81 3.34 -6.74
N HIS A 411 -8.42 3.17 -7.91
CA HIS A 411 -9.84 2.81 -7.98
C HIS A 411 -10.06 1.47 -7.24
N PRO A 412 -11.16 1.31 -6.47
CA PRO A 412 -11.34 0.16 -5.57
C PRO A 412 -11.56 -1.13 -6.36
N LYS A 413 -10.46 -1.83 -6.68
CA LYS A 413 -10.44 -3.13 -7.35
C LYS A 413 -9.16 -3.89 -7.06
N TRP A 414 -9.23 -5.20 -7.24
CA TRP A 414 -8.08 -6.07 -7.12
C TRP A 414 -7.26 -6.09 -8.41
N HIS A 415 -5.94 -6.04 -8.26
CA HIS A 415 -4.98 -6.27 -9.32
C HIS A 415 -4.06 -7.43 -8.94
N ASP A 416 -3.76 -8.33 -9.88
CA ASP A 416 -2.79 -9.40 -9.69
C ASP A 416 -1.38 -8.79 -9.59
N PRO A 417 -0.66 -8.91 -8.47
CA PRO A 417 0.61 -8.21 -8.27
C PRO A 417 1.75 -8.78 -9.13
N VAL A 418 1.60 -9.98 -9.69
CA VAL A 418 2.62 -10.64 -10.51
C VAL A 418 2.28 -10.53 -11.99
N ARG A 419 1.03 -10.86 -12.34
CA ARG A 419 0.56 -10.82 -13.74
C ARG A 419 0.14 -9.42 -14.17
N LEU A 420 -0.04 -8.51 -13.22
CA LEU A 420 -0.54 -7.16 -13.43
C LEU A 420 -1.95 -7.14 -14.04
N ASP A 421 -2.70 -8.22 -13.85
CA ASP A 421 -4.08 -8.35 -14.33
C ASP A 421 -5.01 -7.49 -13.48
N THR A 422 -5.99 -6.86 -14.13
CA THR A 422 -7.04 -6.10 -13.44
C THR A 422 -8.43 -6.61 -13.83
N SER A 423 -9.39 -6.45 -12.93
CA SER A 423 -10.78 -6.86 -13.21
C SER A 423 -11.42 -5.98 -14.29
N TRP A 424 -11.13 -4.69 -14.26
CA TRP A 424 -11.56 -3.65 -15.21
C TRP A 424 -10.54 -2.50 -15.21
N VAL A 425 -10.38 -1.79 -16.32
CA VAL A 425 -9.48 -0.63 -16.49
C VAL A 425 -10.29 0.64 -16.22
N SER A 426 -9.76 1.53 -15.37
CA SER A 426 -10.43 2.79 -15.06
C SER A 426 -10.38 3.79 -16.22
N GLY A 427 -11.47 4.52 -16.43
CA GLY A 427 -11.52 5.66 -17.35
C GLY A 427 -10.62 6.84 -16.95
N ALA A 428 -10.11 6.89 -15.71
CA ALA A 428 -9.34 8.02 -15.20
C ALA A 428 -8.01 8.26 -15.96
N CYS A 429 -7.28 7.20 -16.29
CA CYS A 429 -6.14 7.26 -17.20
C CYS A 429 -5.84 5.87 -17.77
N PHE A 430 -6.01 5.71 -19.07
CA PHE A 430 -5.89 4.42 -19.74
C PHE A 430 -5.24 4.55 -21.11
N ALA A 431 -4.58 3.48 -21.55
CA ALA A 431 -4.01 3.36 -22.88
C ALA A 431 -4.70 2.23 -23.67
N MET A 432 -5.01 2.52 -24.93
CA MET A 432 -5.64 1.57 -25.85
C MET A 432 -4.97 1.62 -27.22
N SER A 433 -4.70 0.45 -27.78
CA SER A 433 -4.11 0.31 -29.10
C SER A 433 -5.18 0.41 -30.21
N ARG A 434 -4.71 0.77 -31.41
CA ARG A 434 -5.51 0.69 -32.64
C ARG A 434 -6.04 -0.72 -32.88
N LYS A 435 -5.26 -1.75 -32.53
CA LYS A 435 -5.61 -3.17 -32.71
C LYS A 435 -6.83 -3.56 -31.89
N ILE A 436 -6.92 -3.11 -30.63
CA ILE A 436 -8.11 -3.31 -29.79
C ILE A 436 -9.27 -2.50 -30.37
N TRP A 437 -9.04 -1.23 -30.67
CA TRP A 437 -10.07 -0.34 -31.19
C TRP A 437 -10.72 -0.83 -32.49
N GLN A 438 -9.94 -1.38 -33.42
CA GLN A 438 -10.47 -1.96 -34.68
C GLN A 438 -11.44 -3.12 -34.46
N GLN A 439 -11.33 -3.85 -33.34
CA GLN A 439 -12.19 -4.99 -33.05
C GLN A 439 -13.47 -4.60 -32.31
N ILE A 440 -13.42 -3.57 -31.45
CA ILE A 440 -14.55 -3.24 -30.55
C ILE A 440 -15.08 -1.81 -30.68
N GLY A 441 -14.46 -0.94 -31.47
CA GLY A 441 -14.94 0.41 -31.80
C GLY A 441 -14.73 1.49 -30.71
N GLY A 442 -14.09 1.18 -29.58
CA GLY A 442 -13.97 2.09 -28.43
C GLY A 442 -15.10 1.89 -27.42
N PHE A 443 -15.57 2.96 -26.77
CA PHE A 443 -16.69 2.93 -25.82
C PHE A 443 -18.03 2.66 -26.51
N ASP A 444 -19.00 2.04 -25.81
CA ASP A 444 -20.37 1.91 -26.32
C ASP A 444 -21.05 3.29 -26.35
N GLU A 445 -21.44 3.75 -27.55
CA GLU A 445 -22.05 5.06 -27.76
C GLU A 445 -23.44 5.20 -27.11
N LYS A 446 -24.06 4.09 -26.69
CA LYS A 446 -25.33 4.08 -25.95
C LYS A 446 -25.17 4.45 -24.47
N ILE A 447 -23.96 4.30 -23.91
CA ILE A 447 -23.68 4.66 -22.52
C ILE A 447 -23.22 6.12 -22.48
N HIS A 448 -24.03 6.98 -21.86
CA HIS A 448 -23.72 8.41 -21.80
C HIS A 448 -22.66 8.73 -20.74
N MET A 449 -22.77 8.15 -19.55
CA MET A 449 -21.86 8.37 -18.41
C MET A 449 -22.02 7.26 -17.37
N TYR A 450 -20.92 6.98 -16.67
CA TYR A 450 -20.72 5.92 -15.68
C TYR A 450 -20.80 4.50 -16.25
N CYS A 451 -19.87 3.66 -15.78
CA CYS A 451 -19.70 2.26 -16.16
C CYS A 451 -19.30 2.01 -17.64
N GLU A 452 -19.07 3.05 -18.45
CA GLU A 452 -18.59 2.89 -19.81
C GLU A 452 -17.17 2.28 -19.89
N ASP A 453 -16.34 2.52 -18.88
CA ASP A 453 -15.00 1.94 -18.73
C ASP A 453 -15.03 0.46 -18.32
N VAL A 454 -15.98 0.09 -17.46
CA VAL A 454 -16.28 -1.30 -17.11
C VAL A 454 -16.80 -2.06 -18.34
N ASP A 455 -17.75 -1.49 -19.09
CA ASP A 455 -18.22 -2.08 -20.36
C ASP A 455 -17.07 -2.28 -21.36
N LEU A 456 -16.27 -1.23 -21.60
CA LEU A 456 -15.11 -1.30 -22.48
C LEU A 456 -14.17 -2.43 -22.07
N SER A 457 -13.87 -2.53 -20.78
CA SER A 457 -13.00 -3.57 -20.22
C SER A 457 -13.51 -4.99 -20.50
N TRP A 458 -14.81 -5.21 -20.33
CA TRP A 458 -15.41 -6.52 -20.58
C TRP A 458 -15.44 -6.86 -22.06
N ARG A 459 -15.71 -5.88 -22.94
CA ARG A 459 -15.63 -6.09 -24.39
C ARG A 459 -14.22 -6.42 -24.86
N VAL A 460 -13.18 -5.83 -24.25
CA VAL A 460 -11.78 -6.23 -24.50
C VAL A 460 -11.53 -7.69 -24.06
N LYS A 461 -12.02 -8.11 -22.89
CA LYS A 461 -11.89 -9.51 -22.46
C LYS A 461 -12.60 -10.49 -23.39
N LEU A 462 -13.78 -10.14 -23.90
CA LEU A 462 -14.58 -11.00 -24.79
C LEU A 462 -13.89 -11.31 -26.13
N ILE A 463 -13.03 -10.42 -26.61
CA ILE A 463 -12.20 -10.65 -27.81
C ILE A 463 -10.85 -11.31 -27.49
N GLY A 464 -10.65 -11.78 -26.26
CA GLY A 464 -9.39 -12.38 -25.79
C GLY A 464 -8.28 -11.36 -25.49
N GLY A 465 -8.62 -10.07 -25.40
CA GLY A 465 -7.70 -9.02 -25.00
C GLY A 465 -7.37 -9.06 -23.50
N LEU A 466 -6.26 -8.44 -23.12
CA LEU A 466 -5.77 -8.39 -21.75
C LEU A 466 -6.21 -7.08 -21.08
N LEU A 467 -6.46 -7.14 -19.77
CA LEU A 467 -6.66 -5.95 -18.94
C LEU A 467 -5.49 -5.86 -17.98
N LYS A 468 -4.73 -4.78 -18.05
CA LYS A 468 -3.49 -4.66 -17.29
C LYS A 468 -3.39 -3.33 -16.54
N VAL A 469 -2.79 -3.36 -15.36
CA VAL A 469 -2.32 -2.15 -14.67
C VAL A 469 -0.84 -1.94 -14.99
N CYS A 470 -0.44 -0.72 -15.33
CA CYS A 470 0.95 -0.35 -15.53
C CYS A 470 1.49 0.35 -14.28
N PRO A 471 2.21 -0.35 -13.38
CA PRO A 471 2.62 0.20 -12.08
C PRO A 471 3.62 1.36 -12.21
N THR A 472 4.35 1.43 -13.32
CA THR A 472 5.33 2.48 -13.60
C THR A 472 4.71 3.72 -14.26
N ALA A 473 3.50 3.61 -14.81
CA ALA A 473 2.75 4.75 -15.34
C ALA A 473 1.87 5.34 -14.24
N ARG A 474 2.30 6.46 -13.63
CA ARG A 474 1.54 7.08 -12.54
C ARG A 474 0.78 8.32 -13.00
N PHE A 475 -0.53 8.33 -12.72
CA PHE A 475 -1.44 9.44 -13.00
C PHE A 475 -2.08 9.89 -11.69
N VAL A 476 -1.92 11.16 -11.32
CA VAL A 476 -2.55 11.67 -10.10
C VAL A 476 -3.97 12.08 -10.43
N HIS A 477 -4.96 11.51 -9.74
CA HIS A 477 -6.37 11.77 -9.91
C HIS A 477 -7.03 11.77 -8.53
N ASP A 478 -7.36 12.96 -8.05
CA ASP A 478 -7.95 13.15 -6.73
C ASP A 478 -9.44 12.80 -6.80
N VAL A 479 -9.80 11.61 -6.32
CA VAL A 479 -11.20 11.20 -6.12
C VAL A 479 -11.76 11.88 -4.86
N THR A 480 -11.77 13.21 -4.83
CA THR A 480 -12.58 13.94 -3.87
C THR A 480 -14.05 13.76 -4.28
N PRO A 481 -14.96 13.32 -3.40
CA PRO A 481 -16.39 13.38 -3.70
C PRO A 481 -16.73 14.84 -4.04
N ARG A 482 -17.18 15.10 -5.28
CA ARG A 482 -17.83 16.37 -5.62
C ARG A 482 -19.16 16.40 -4.87
N PHE A 483 -19.15 16.76 -3.59
CA PHE A 483 -20.36 17.21 -2.94
C PHE A 483 -20.78 18.47 -3.68
N SER A 484 -21.81 18.37 -4.51
CA SER A 484 -22.51 19.56 -4.99
C SER A 484 -22.86 20.35 -3.73
N ALA A 485 -22.22 21.49 -3.53
CA ALA A 485 -22.63 22.42 -2.50
C ALA A 485 -24.14 22.60 -2.70
N ALA A 486 -24.93 22.18 -1.72
CA ALA A 486 -26.34 22.48 -1.70
C ALA A 486 -26.43 23.98 -1.94
N LYS A 487 -27.11 24.37 -3.03
CA LYS A 487 -27.41 25.77 -3.26
C LYS A 487 -28.08 26.28 -2.00
N ASP A 488 -27.45 27.25 -1.36
CA ASP A 488 -28.10 28.06 -0.32
C ASP A 488 -29.36 28.67 -0.93
N GLU A 489 -30.49 27.99 -0.76
CA GLU A 489 -31.79 28.61 -0.95
C GLU A 489 -32.07 29.42 0.30
N ALA A 490 -31.64 30.68 0.24
CA ALA A 490 -32.19 31.73 1.08
C ALA A 490 -33.72 31.77 0.93
N LYS A 491 -34.43 31.49 2.02
CA LYS A 491 -35.74 32.07 2.34
C LYS A 491 -35.98 32.08 3.84
#